data_AF-A0A7S2SGB9-F1
#
_entry.id   AF-A0A7S2SGB9-F1
#
_cell.length_a   1.000
_cell.length_b   1.000
_cell.length_c   1.000
_cell.angle_alpha   90.00
_cell.angle_beta   90.00
_cell.angle_gamma   90.00
#
_symmetry.space_group_name_H-M   'P 1'
#
loop_
_entity.id
_entity.type
_entity.pdbx_description
1 polymer ?
#
loop_
_entity_poly.entity_id
_entity_poly.type
_entity_poly.pdbx_seq_one_letter_code
_entity_poly.pdbx_strand_id
1 'polypeptide(L)'
;TIELMLSRFELLLSQLSETNLLKDISLVSETERELLLNEFGPGAVVSFDTTKTLHRLFEDQVLKSPDSTALVFERQEMSYRELNERANALASKLVEINCGQLVGL
;
A
#
# COMPACT_ATOMS: atom_id res chain seq x y z
N THR A 1 29.68 0.32 -0.27
CA THR A 1 31.11 0.60 -0.58
C THR A 1 31.98 0.15 0.60
N ILE A 2 33.29 0.01 0.42
CA ILE A 2 34.23 -0.49 1.46
C ILE A 2 34.18 0.36 2.75
N GLU A 3 33.96 1.67 2.64
CA GLU A 3 33.80 2.58 3.79
C GLU A 3 32.61 2.20 4.68
N LEU A 4 31.48 1.80 4.09
CA LEU A 4 30.31 1.33 4.83
C LEU A 4 30.62 0.07 5.64
N MET A 5 31.34 -0.87 5.02
CA MET A 5 31.77 -2.11 5.68
C MET A 5 32.72 -1.82 6.85
N LEU A 6 33.61 -0.85 6.70
CA LEU A 6 34.52 -0.42 7.78
C LEU A 6 33.74 0.22 8.94
N SER A 7 32.83 1.15 8.66
CA SER A 7 32.00 1.79 9.69
C SER A 7 31.13 0.78 10.46
N ARG A 8 30.57 -0.23 9.78
CA ARG A 8 29.83 -1.31 10.44
C ARG A 8 30.75 -2.17 11.32
N PHE A 9 31.98 -2.44 10.87
CA PHE A 9 32.93 -3.23 11.65
C PHE A 9 33.38 -2.49 12.93
N GLU A 10 33.58 -1.18 12.86
CA GLU A 10 33.86 -0.34 14.03
C GLU A 10 32.69 -0.34 15.04
N LEU A 11 31.44 -0.26 14.55
CA LEU A 11 30.24 -0.36 15.37
C LEU A 11 30.11 -1.73 16.06
N LEU A 12 30.43 -2.82 15.35
CA LEU A 12 30.43 -4.16 15.93
C LEU A 12 31.47 -4.29 17.05
N LEU A 13 32.67 -3.75 16.85
CA LEU A 13 33.74 -3.81 17.85
C LEU A 13 33.42 -3.01 19.11
N SER A 14 32.76 -1.85 18.99
CA SER A 14 32.33 -1.08 20.16
C SER A 14 31.21 -1.80 20.93
N GLN A 15 30.21 -2.37 20.24
CA GLN A 15 29.12 -3.10 20.87
C GLN A 15 29.56 -4.41 21.54
N LEU A 16 30.54 -5.11 20.97
CA LEU A 16 31.13 -6.31 21.58
C LEU A 16 31.89 -6.03 22.88
N SER A 17 32.34 -4.80 23.09
CA SER A 17 33.02 -4.41 24.33
C SER A 17 32.06 -4.08 25.47
N GLU A 18 30.80 -3.76 25.15
CA GLU A 18 29.77 -3.34 26.11
C GLU A 18 28.67 -4.39 26.36
N THR A 19 28.49 -5.36 25.46
CA THR A 19 27.38 -6.34 25.50
C THR A 19 27.85 -7.79 25.56
N ASN A 20 27.17 -8.60 26.39
CA ASN A 20 27.51 -10.03 26.58
C ASN A 20 26.72 -10.99 25.67
N LEU A 21 25.67 -10.52 24.98
CA LEU A 21 24.84 -11.36 24.12
C LEU A 21 24.89 -10.89 22.65
N LEU A 22 25.27 -11.81 21.77
CA LEU A 22 25.35 -11.62 20.31
C LEU A 22 24.04 -11.15 19.67
N LYS A 23 22.89 -11.42 20.28
CA LYS A 23 21.57 -11.07 19.74
C LYS A 23 21.27 -9.56 19.80
N ASP A 24 21.96 -8.84 20.67
CA ASP A 24 21.71 -7.42 20.93
C ASP A 24 22.64 -6.51 20.10
N ILE A 25 23.51 -7.12 19.28
CA ILE A 25 24.44 -6.45 18.39
C ILE A 25 23.72 -6.05 17.09
N SER A 26 23.70 -4.77 16.78
CA SER A 26 23.13 -4.23 15.53
C SER A 26 24.22 -4.06 14.49
N LEU A 27 24.04 -4.70 13.33
CA LEU A 27 24.92 -4.53 12.16
C LEU A 27 24.68 -3.22 11.41
N VAL A 28 23.53 -2.59 11.65
CA VAL A 28 23.10 -1.35 10.99
C VAL A 28 23.39 -0.20 11.95
N SER A 29 24.10 0.81 11.47
CA SER A 29 24.33 2.03 12.25
C SER A 29 23.05 2.85 12.40
N GLU A 30 22.99 3.75 13.38
CA GLU A 30 21.82 4.62 13.56
C GLU A 30 21.56 5.47 12.31
N THR A 31 22.62 5.96 11.67
CA THR A 31 22.52 6.74 10.42
C THR A 31 21.97 5.91 9.26
N GLU A 32 22.39 4.65 9.13
CA GLU A 32 21.85 3.74 8.12
C GLU A 32 20.40 3.36 8.42
N ARG A 33 20.05 3.22 9.71
CA ARG A 33 18.70 2.95 10.16
C ARG A 33 17.76 4.11 9.84
N GLU A 34 18.18 5.35 10.08
CA GLU A 34 17.43 6.55 9.71
C GLU A 34 17.21 6.63 8.19
N LEU A 35 18.24 6.33 7.39
CA LEU A 35 18.14 6.27 5.93
C LEU A 35 17.12 5.21 5.47
N LEU A 36 17.18 4.02 6.07
CA LEU A 36 16.28 2.91 5.75
C LEU A 36 14.83 3.16 6.20
N LEU A 37 14.61 3.94 7.25
CA LEU A 37 13.26 4.24 7.75
C LEU A 37 12.65 5.46 7.07
N ASN A 38 13.44 6.49 6.77
CA ASN A 38 12.94 7.77 6.32
C ASN A 38 13.03 7.97 4.80
N GLU A 39 14.09 7.48 4.15
CA GLU A 39 14.28 7.63 2.71
C GLU A 39 13.85 6.40 1.92
N PHE A 40 14.22 5.21 2.38
CA PHE A 40 13.87 3.94 1.72
C PHE A 40 12.68 3.22 2.36
N GLY A 41 12.27 3.66 3.54
CA GLY A 41 11.12 3.08 4.23
C GLY A 41 9.82 3.44 3.52
N PRO A 42 8.67 2.94 4.00
CA PRO A 42 7.41 3.57 3.65
C PRO A 42 7.53 5.00 4.19
N GLY A 43 7.86 5.96 3.30
CA GLY A 43 8.00 7.36 3.66
C GLY A 43 6.75 7.88 4.36
N ALA A 44 6.73 9.16 4.73
CA ALA A 44 5.61 9.80 5.43
C ALA A 44 4.25 9.19 5.03
N VAL A 45 3.64 8.42 5.93
CA VAL A 45 2.41 7.68 5.67
C VAL A 45 1.39 8.71 5.22
N VAL A 46 1.06 8.72 3.93
CA VAL A 46 0.05 9.63 3.41
C VAL A 46 -1.22 9.27 4.13
N SER A 47 -1.76 10.23 4.88
CA SER A 47 -3.02 10.04 5.59
C SER A 47 -4.11 9.79 4.55
N PHE A 48 -4.52 8.54 4.45
CA PHE A 48 -5.64 8.13 3.64
C PHE A 48 -6.86 8.02 4.55
N ASP A 49 -8.00 8.53 4.09
CA ASP A 49 -9.26 8.39 4.82
C ASP A 49 -9.73 6.95 4.78
N THR A 50 -9.39 6.19 5.81
CA THR A 50 -9.79 4.79 5.98
C THR A 50 -11.26 4.61 6.35
N THR A 51 -12.00 5.71 6.58
CA THR A 51 -13.44 5.62 6.86
C THR A 51 -14.25 5.33 5.59
N LYS A 52 -13.69 5.66 4.41
CA LYS A 52 -14.34 5.40 3.13
C LYS A 52 -13.84 4.10 2.50
N THR A 53 -14.80 3.31 2.04
CA THR A 53 -14.54 2.12 1.22
C THR A 53 -14.18 2.53 -0.21
N LEU A 54 -13.44 1.67 -0.92
CA LEU A 54 -13.08 1.90 -2.33
C LEU A 54 -14.31 2.15 -3.21
N HIS A 55 -15.36 1.34 -3.06
CA HIS A 55 -16.60 1.52 -3.83
C HIS A 55 -17.26 2.87 -3.53
N ARG A 56 -17.16 3.39 -2.29
CA ARG A 56 -17.73 4.69 -1.97
C ARG A 56 -16.96 5.85 -2.61
N LEU A 57 -15.64 5.75 -2.67
CA LEU A 57 -14.81 6.72 -3.41
C LEU A 57 -15.14 6.69 -4.91
N PHE A 58 -15.42 5.51 -5.46
CA PHE A 58 -15.86 5.36 -6.84
C PHE A 58 -17.22 6.00 -7.08
N GLU A 59 -18.22 5.75 -6.23
CA GLU A 59 -19.54 6.39 -6.32
C GLU A 59 -19.46 7.93 -6.22
N ASP A 60 -18.62 8.45 -5.32
CA ASP A 60 -18.35 9.89 -5.21
C ASP A 60 -17.78 10.46 -6.52
N GLN A 61 -16.96 9.68 -7.25
CA GLN A 61 -16.43 10.08 -8.56
C GLN A 61 -17.49 10.02 -9.67
N VAL A 62 -18.37 9.02 -9.64
CA VAL A 62 -19.52 8.90 -10.57
C VAL A 62 -20.42 10.13 -10.48
N LEU A 63 -20.65 10.65 -9.27
CA LEU A 63 -21.45 11.87 -9.08
C LEU A 63 -20.78 13.13 -9.65
N LYS A 64 -19.44 13.21 -9.59
CA LYS A 64 -18.67 14.36 -10.07
C LYS A 64 -18.55 14.41 -11.59
N SER A 65 -18.37 13.26 -12.22
CA SER A 65 -18.10 13.16 -13.66
C SER A 65 -18.78 11.92 -14.28
N PRO A 66 -20.13 11.88 -14.31
CA PRO A 66 -20.88 10.68 -14.67
C PRO A 66 -20.62 10.23 -16.10
N ASP A 67 -20.48 11.18 -17.03
CA ASP A 67 -20.38 10.92 -18.47
C ASP A 67 -18.92 10.87 -18.94
N SER A 68 -17.95 10.95 -18.02
CA SER A 68 -16.52 10.79 -18.32
C SER A 68 -16.17 9.31 -18.49
N THR A 69 -15.30 8.99 -19.43
CA THR A 69 -14.82 7.63 -19.67
C THR A 69 -14.07 7.08 -18.45
N ALA A 70 -14.55 5.97 -17.89
CA ALA A 70 -13.98 5.28 -16.73
C ALA A 70 -13.19 4.03 -17.12
N LEU A 71 -13.60 3.34 -18.18
CA LEU A 71 -12.99 2.11 -18.66
C LEU A 71 -12.87 2.16 -20.18
N VAL A 72 -11.69 1.81 -20.68
CA VAL A 72 -11.45 1.58 -22.11
C VAL A 72 -10.94 0.16 -22.27
N PHE A 73 -11.64 -0.64 -23.07
CA PHE A 73 -11.23 -1.99 -23.42
C PHE A 73 -11.39 -2.19 -24.92
N GLU A 74 -10.27 -2.43 -25.62
CA GLU A 74 -10.20 -2.47 -27.08
C GLU A 74 -10.82 -1.21 -27.74
N ARG A 75 -11.97 -1.36 -28.42
CA ARG A 75 -12.72 -0.28 -29.07
C ARG A 75 -13.97 0.12 -28.30
N GLN A 76 -14.12 -0.37 -27.07
CA GLN A 76 -15.25 -0.07 -26.21
C GLN A 76 -14.81 0.89 -25.12
N GLU A 77 -15.61 1.94 -24.95
CA GLU A 77 -15.49 2.88 -23.85
C GLU A 77 -16.74 2.77 -22.98
N MET A 78 -16.56 2.93 -21.68
CA MET A 78 -17.66 2.95 -20.73
C MET A 78 -17.49 4.12 -19.78
N SER A 79 -18.56 4.88 -19.61
CA SER A 79 -18.60 6.00 -18.68
C SER A 79 -18.61 5.54 -17.21
N TYR A 80 -18.27 6.43 -16.30
CA TYR A 80 -18.41 6.17 -14.85
C TYR A 80 -19.83 5.73 -14.48
N ARG A 81 -20.85 6.38 -15.06
CA ARG A 81 -22.26 6.02 -14.82
C ARG A 81 -22.56 4.58 -15.23
N GLU A 82 -22.25 4.21 -16.47
CA GLU A 82 -22.54 2.88 -17.00
C GLU A 82 -21.81 1.78 -16.24
N LEU A 83 -20.55 2.04 -15.87
CA LEU A 83 -19.76 1.09 -15.10
C LEU A 83 -20.36 0.89 -13.70
N ASN A 84 -20.77 1.97 -13.04
CA ASN A 84 -21.41 1.92 -11.74
C ASN A 84 -22.74 1.16 -11.76
N GLU A 85 -23.58 1.40 -12.77
CA GLU A 85 -24.86 0.71 -12.91
C GLU A 85 -24.67 -0.81 -13.09
N ARG A 86 -23.69 -1.23 -13.92
CA ARG A 86 -23.36 -2.66 -14.10
C ARG A 86 -22.79 -3.28 -12.82
N ALA A 87 -21.91 -2.58 -12.12
CA ALA A 87 -21.35 -3.03 -10.86
C ALA A 87 -22.44 -3.21 -9.79
N ASN A 88 -23.38 -2.27 -9.69
CA ASN A 88 -24.51 -2.34 -8.76
C ASN A 88 -25.47 -3.48 -9.10
N ALA A 89 -25.76 -3.71 -10.38
CA ALA A 89 -26.58 -4.83 -10.81
C ALA A 89 -25.93 -6.19 -10.45
N LEU A 90 -24.61 -6.29 -10.59
CA LEU A 90 -23.87 -7.49 -10.15
C LEU A 90 -23.87 -7.61 -8.63
N ALA A 91 -23.64 -6.53 -7.89
CA ALA A 91 -23.65 -6.51 -6.44
C ALA A 91 -25.00 -6.98 -5.88
N SER A 92 -26.13 -6.50 -6.44
CA SER A 92 -27.46 -6.96 -6.05
C SER A 92 -27.63 -8.48 -6.22
N LYS A 93 -27.15 -9.04 -7.35
CA LYS A 93 -27.18 -10.49 -7.57
C LYS A 93 -26.29 -11.27 -6.60
N LEU A 94 -25.12 -10.73 -6.26
CA LEU A 94 -24.20 -11.37 -5.31
C LEU A 94 -24.76 -11.37 -3.89
N VAL A 95 -25.48 -10.31 -3.50
CA VAL A 95 -26.18 -10.24 -2.22
C VAL A 95 -27.26 -11.32 -2.13
N GLU A 96 -27.96 -11.62 -3.22
CA GLU A 96 -28.97 -12.69 -3.27
C GLU A 96 -28.36 -14.09 -3.15
N ILE A 97 -27.15 -14.32 -3.67
CA ILE A 97 -26.53 -15.65 -3.75
C ILE A 97 -25.82 -16.01 -2.44
N ASN A 98 -25.00 -15.12 -1.88
CA ASN A 98 -24.40 -15.19 -0.54
C ASN A 98 -23.43 -14.02 -0.34
N CYS A 99 -23.68 -13.16 0.64
CA CYS A 99 -22.77 -12.07 0.98
C CYS A 99 -21.62 -12.56 1.91
N GLY A 100 -20.40 -12.03 1.69
CA GLY A 100 -19.27 -12.24 2.60
C GLY A 100 -18.44 -13.51 2.39
N GLN A 101 -18.58 -14.21 1.26
CA GLN A 101 -17.77 -15.38 0.92
C GLN A 101 -16.83 -15.10 -0.27
N LEU A 102 -15.81 -15.95 -0.43
CA LEU A 102 -14.90 -15.90 -1.58
C LEU A 102 -15.70 -16.12 -2.87
N VAL A 103 -15.56 -15.18 -3.81
CA VAL A 103 -16.11 -15.29 -5.16
C VAL A 103 -14.96 -15.61 -6.11
N GLY A 104 -15.07 -16.69 -6.88
CA GLY A 104 -14.12 -17.00 -7.96
C GLY A 104 -14.40 -16.14 -9.18
N LEU A 105 -13.35 -15.53 -9.75
CA LEU A 105 -13.37 -14.74 -10.98
C LEU A 105 -12.74 -15.53 -12.14
#